data_AF-X1H158-F1
#
_entry.id   AF-X1H158-F1
#
_cell.length_a   1.000
_cell.length_b   1.000
_cell.length_c   1.000
_cell.angle_alpha   90.00
_cell.angle_beta   90.00
_cell.angle_gamma   90.00
#
_symmetry.space_group_name_H-M   'P 1'
#
loop_
_entity.id
_entity.type
_entity.pdbx_description
1 polymer ?
#
loop_
_entity_poly.entity_id
_entity_poly.type
_entity_poly.pdbx_seq_one_letter_code
_entity_poly.pdbx_strand_id
1 'polypeptide(L)'
;VVTKSTAEETSRLDAEYYHSKYISTLDYLSKYPATKMIREVGRVLRGKNPKKYTNTGIPVIRAIDLRDLTNTEDFRYASSKEDLFYLKSGDVLISSIGEGSIGKVQVYKGNQQCATVSEVSVVRASKYNPYALGVFLQTRFGYSQLERRITGSTGQLHLYPRDIGTIIIPRFPESFQKEIEGLATRSTQELKNSKLFYLQAEQMLLAELGLDKLDLSQPNYYNVPLRQAQKVNRIDAEHFQPKYEHLLQHITKKGNADCLGNLVT
;
A
#
# COMPACT_ATOMS: atom_id res chain seq x y z
N VAL A 1 -21.05 29.33 -6.10
CA VAL A 1 -22.09 29.00 -7.10
C VAL A 1 -21.38 28.45 -8.33
N VAL A 2 -21.72 27.25 -8.79
CA VAL A 2 -21.15 26.69 -10.04
C VAL A 2 -21.88 27.32 -11.21
N THR A 3 -21.15 27.96 -12.12
CA THR A 3 -21.73 28.59 -13.31
C THR A 3 -21.94 27.58 -14.43
N LYS A 4 -22.95 27.82 -15.27
CA LYS A 4 -23.26 26.99 -16.46
C LYS A 4 -22.04 26.79 -17.37
N SER A 5 -21.23 27.85 -17.58
CA SER A 5 -19.99 27.79 -18.36
C SER A 5 -18.98 26.78 -17.81
N THR A 6 -18.82 26.70 -16.48
CA THR A 6 -17.90 25.75 -15.83
C THR A 6 -18.36 24.30 -15.96
N ALA A 7 -19.68 24.08 -15.97
CA ALA A 7 -20.25 22.77 -16.24
C ALA A 7 -20.07 22.33 -17.70
N GLU A 8 -20.21 23.26 -18.64
CA GLU A 8 -19.99 23.01 -20.07
C GLU A 8 -18.52 22.73 -20.41
N GLU A 9 -17.58 23.45 -19.80
CA GLU A 9 -16.13 23.23 -20.00
C GLU A 9 -15.66 21.85 -19.53
N THR A 10 -16.29 21.31 -18.49
CA THR A 10 -15.88 20.04 -17.88
C THR A 10 -16.74 18.86 -18.32
N SER A 11 -17.86 19.13 -18.99
CA SER A 11 -18.91 18.14 -19.31
C SER A 11 -19.35 17.33 -18.09
N ARG A 12 -19.35 17.93 -16.89
CA ARG A 12 -19.64 17.27 -15.60
C ARG A 12 -20.74 18.02 -14.84
N LEU A 13 -21.70 17.27 -14.31
CA LEU A 13 -22.84 17.78 -13.55
C LEU A 13 -22.96 17.17 -12.15
N ASP A 14 -22.08 16.23 -11.77
CA ASP A 14 -22.08 15.62 -10.44
C ASP A 14 -21.57 16.59 -9.36
N ALA A 15 -22.28 16.63 -8.23
CA ALA A 15 -22.03 17.60 -7.16
C ALA A 15 -20.68 17.37 -6.47
N GLU A 16 -20.24 16.11 -6.39
CA GLU A 16 -18.96 15.70 -5.83
C GLU A 16 -17.81 16.41 -6.53
N TYR A 17 -17.83 16.49 -7.87
CA TYR A 17 -16.80 17.19 -8.65
C TYR A 17 -16.66 18.67 -8.29
N TYR A 18 -17.73 19.31 -7.81
CA TYR A 18 -17.76 20.73 -7.44
C TYR A 18 -17.66 20.98 -5.93
N HIS A 19 -17.36 19.96 -5.14
CA HIS A 19 -17.20 20.11 -3.70
C HIS A 19 -16.14 21.18 -3.37
N SER A 20 -16.44 22.05 -2.38
CA SER A 20 -15.64 23.23 -2.04
C SER A 20 -14.17 22.92 -1.73
N LYS A 21 -13.90 21.75 -1.12
CA LYS A 21 -12.54 21.24 -0.87
C LYS A 21 -11.67 21.18 -2.13
N TYR A 22 -12.25 20.78 -3.26
CA TYR A 22 -11.55 20.67 -4.55
C TYR A 22 -11.30 22.04 -5.17
N ILE A 23 -12.32 22.91 -5.13
CA ILE A 23 -12.22 24.28 -5.65
C ILE A 23 -11.14 25.05 -4.89
N SER A 24 -11.17 24.99 -3.55
CA SER A 24 -10.18 25.63 -2.68
C SER A 24 -8.75 25.15 -2.96
N THR A 25 -8.59 23.85 -3.27
CA THR A 25 -7.30 23.28 -3.65
C THR A 25 -6.79 23.87 -4.96
N LEU A 26 -7.65 23.99 -5.97
CA LEU A 26 -7.28 24.59 -7.25
C LEU A 26 -7.02 26.09 -7.15
N ASP A 27 -7.81 26.82 -6.36
CA ASP A 27 -7.61 28.25 -6.11
C ASP A 27 -6.28 28.52 -5.38
N TYR A 28 -5.86 27.60 -4.52
CA TYR A 28 -4.55 27.68 -3.87
C TYR A 28 -3.42 27.41 -4.87
N LEU A 29 -3.56 26.38 -5.71
CA LEU A 29 -2.55 26.02 -6.71
C LEU A 29 -2.44 27.06 -7.83
N SER A 30 -3.54 27.72 -8.21
CA SER A 30 -3.54 28.76 -9.25
C SER A 30 -2.77 30.01 -8.84
N LYS A 31 -2.65 30.28 -7.53
CA LYS A 31 -1.84 31.36 -6.97
C LYS A 31 -0.35 31.02 -6.89
N TYR A 32 0.03 29.76 -7.08
CA TYR A 32 1.43 29.36 -7.05
C TYR A 32 2.15 29.83 -8.33
N PRO A 33 3.32 30.51 -8.23
CA PRO A 33 3.91 31.24 -9.36
C PRO A 33 4.18 30.42 -10.63
N ALA A 34 4.47 29.12 -10.47
CA ALA A 34 4.76 28.26 -11.62
C ALA A 34 4.18 26.86 -11.39
N THR A 35 3.28 26.44 -12.28
CA THR A 35 2.68 25.11 -12.26
C THR A 35 2.77 24.44 -13.63
N LYS A 36 2.59 23.13 -13.65
CA LYS A 36 2.54 22.28 -14.84
C LYS A 36 1.44 21.24 -14.69
N MET A 37 0.90 20.75 -15.78
CA MET A 37 0.09 19.53 -15.76
C MET A 37 0.98 18.29 -15.85
N ILE A 38 0.53 17.16 -15.30
CA ILE A 38 1.25 15.88 -15.39
C ILE A 38 1.61 15.53 -16.85
N ARG A 39 0.67 15.75 -17.79
CA ARG A 39 0.90 15.49 -19.22
C ARG A 39 2.02 16.32 -19.85
N GLU A 40 2.42 17.43 -19.24
CA GLU A 40 3.52 18.27 -19.74
C GLU A 40 4.89 17.78 -19.27
N VAL A 41 4.93 17.00 -18.18
CA VAL A 41 6.18 16.52 -17.56
C VAL A 41 6.46 15.04 -17.77
N GLY A 42 5.51 14.30 -18.34
CA GLY A 42 5.64 12.87 -18.59
C GLY A 42 4.48 12.30 -19.41
N ARG A 43 4.56 11.00 -19.68
CA ARG A 43 3.47 10.26 -20.32
C ARG A 43 2.62 9.57 -19.27
N VAL A 44 1.30 9.68 -19.39
CA VAL A 44 0.36 8.88 -18.60
C VAL A 44 -0.07 7.69 -19.43
N LEU A 45 0.28 6.50 -18.97
CA LEU A 45 0.08 5.23 -19.65
C LEU A 45 -0.89 4.37 -18.85
N ARG A 46 -1.48 3.38 -19.50
CA ARG A 46 -2.30 2.34 -18.85
C ARG A 46 -1.53 1.02 -18.90
N GLY A 47 -1.47 0.32 -17.77
CA GLY A 47 -0.90 -1.02 -17.73
C GLY A 47 -1.69 -2.03 -18.58
N LYS A 48 -1.25 -3.29 -18.56
CA LYS A 48 -1.83 -4.35 -19.40
C LYS A 48 -2.02 -5.62 -18.61
N ASN A 49 -3.25 -6.13 -18.61
CA ASN A 49 -3.58 -7.36 -17.88
C ASN A 49 -2.87 -8.56 -18.53
N PRO A 50 -2.23 -9.44 -17.73
CA PRO A 50 -1.84 -10.74 -18.24
C PRO A 50 -3.09 -11.53 -18.63
N LYS A 51 -2.95 -12.45 -19.58
CA LYS A 51 -4.02 -13.40 -19.95
C LYS A 51 -4.29 -14.38 -18.82
N LYS A 52 -3.25 -14.79 -18.09
CA LYS A 52 -3.37 -15.72 -16.97
C LYS A 52 -2.28 -15.47 -15.91
N TYR A 53 -2.64 -15.65 -14.64
CA TYR A 53 -1.67 -15.66 -13.55
C TYR A 53 -1.03 -17.04 -13.36
N THR A 54 0.24 -17.04 -12.97
CA THR A 54 1.07 -18.21 -12.69
C THR A 54 1.66 -18.13 -11.27
N ASN A 55 2.24 -19.24 -10.79
CA ASN A 55 2.91 -19.29 -9.49
C ASN A 55 4.35 -18.75 -9.55
N THR A 56 4.94 -18.69 -10.74
CA THR A 56 6.32 -18.24 -10.99
C THR A 56 6.36 -17.37 -12.25
N GLY A 57 7.34 -16.48 -12.37
CA GLY A 57 7.57 -15.69 -13.59
C GLY A 57 7.81 -14.22 -13.28
N ILE A 58 7.25 -13.33 -14.12
CA ILE A 58 7.34 -11.88 -13.93
C ILE A 58 6.33 -11.46 -12.86
N PRO A 59 6.76 -10.81 -11.77
CA PRO A 59 5.83 -10.28 -10.76
C PRO A 59 4.95 -9.19 -11.37
N VAL A 60 3.67 -9.20 -11.02
CA VAL A 60 2.65 -8.29 -11.53
C VAL A 60 2.08 -7.45 -10.38
N ILE A 61 2.35 -6.15 -10.40
CA ILE A 61 1.78 -5.19 -9.45
C ILE A 61 0.35 -4.84 -9.86
N ARG A 62 -0.60 -5.06 -8.97
CA ARG A 62 -2.04 -4.74 -9.11
C ARG A 62 -2.41 -3.52 -8.29
N ALA A 63 -3.61 -2.98 -8.54
CA ALA A 63 -4.18 -1.85 -7.80
C ALA A 63 -4.16 -2.03 -6.27
N ILE A 64 -4.45 -3.23 -5.77
CA ILE A 64 -4.45 -3.52 -4.32
C ILE A 64 -3.03 -3.52 -3.72
N ASP A 65 -2.02 -3.85 -4.51
CA ASP A 65 -0.63 -3.97 -4.06
C ASP A 65 -0.03 -2.57 -3.81
N LEU A 66 -0.59 -1.50 -4.40
CA LEU A 66 -0.17 -0.11 -4.15
C LEU A 66 -0.41 0.35 -2.69
N ARG A 67 -1.10 -0.46 -1.88
CA ARG A 67 -1.21 -0.25 -0.42
C ARG A 67 0.15 -0.38 0.27
N ASP A 68 0.93 -1.40 -0.08
CA ASP A 68 2.27 -1.63 0.42
C ASP A 68 3.07 -2.47 -0.60
N LEU A 69 3.93 -1.82 -1.39
CA LEU A 69 4.79 -2.51 -2.36
C LEU A 69 5.96 -3.26 -1.71
N THR A 70 6.14 -3.16 -0.39
CA THR A 70 7.15 -3.93 0.34
C THR A 70 6.64 -5.32 0.74
N ASN A 71 5.33 -5.55 0.74
CA ASN A 71 4.76 -6.88 0.92
C ASN A 71 4.66 -7.59 -0.44
N THR A 72 5.67 -8.38 -0.78
CA THR A 72 5.75 -9.11 -2.05
C THR A 72 5.16 -10.53 -1.97
N GLU A 73 4.72 -11.00 -0.80
CA GLU A 73 4.21 -12.37 -0.63
C GLU A 73 2.90 -12.60 -1.41
N ASP A 74 2.07 -11.57 -1.51
CA ASP A 74 0.78 -11.61 -2.22
C ASP A 74 0.88 -11.31 -3.73
N PHE A 75 2.10 -11.08 -4.24
CA PHE A 75 2.28 -10.74 -5.65
C PHE A 75 1.93 -11.94 -6.52
N ARG A 76 1.17 -11.64 -7.58
CA ARG A 76 0.86 -12.62 -8.62
C ARG A 76 1.93 -12.55 -9.70
N TYR A 77 2.15 -13.67 -10.39
CA TYR A 77 3.13 -13.75 -11.46
C TYR A 77 2.45 -13.97 -12.81
N ALA A 78 3.14 -13.62 -13.88
CA ALA A 78 2.74 -13.94 -15.25
C ALA A 78 3.92 -14.49 -16.04
N SER A 79 3.61 -15.21 -17.13
CA SER A 79 4.63 -15.74 -18.03
C SER A 79 5.37 -14.62 -18.75
N SER A 80 6.70 -14.69 -18.82
CA SER A 80 7.53 -13.76 -19.59
C SER A 80 7.30 -13.84 -21.10
N LYS A 81 6.59 -14.88 -21.59
CA LYS A 81 6.20 -15.04 -22.99
C LYS A 81 4.97 -14.20 -23.37
N GLU A 82 4.25 -13.66 -22.39
CA GLU A 82 3.11 -12.79 -22.65
C GLU A 82 3.56 -11.36 -22.95
N ASP A 83 2.75 -10.65 -23.75
CA ASP A 83 2.93 -9.23 -23.98
C ASP A 83 2.41 -8.43 -22.78
N LEU A 84 3.29 -8.19 -21.81
CA LEU A 84 3.03 -7.50 -20.55
C LEU A 84 3.47 -6.03 -20.61
N PHE A 85 2.85 -5.20 -19.78
CA PHE A 85 3.34 -3.83 -19.57
C PHE A 85 4.43 -3.81 -18.51
N TYR A 86 5.69 -3.68 -18.93
CA TYR A 86 6.83 -3.63 -18.03
C TYR A 86 7.05 -2.23 -17.41
N LEU A 87 7.22 -2.23 -16.10
CA LEU A 87 7.58 -1.06 -15.30
C LEU A 87 9.06 -0.73 -15.45
N LYS A 88 9.37 0.56 -15.30
CA LYS A 88 10.73 1.10 -15.19
C LYS A 88 10.90 1.74 -13.83
N SER A 89 12.11 1.63 -13.25
CA SER A 89 12.43 2.37 -12.02
C SER A 89 12.12 3.86 -12.21
N GLY A 90 11.42 4.45 -11.23
CA GLY A 90 10.88 5.80 -11.29
C GLY A 90 9.50 5.92 -11.92
N ASP A 91 8.88 4.85 -12.43
CA ASP A 91 7.48 4.90 -12.85
C ASP A 91 6.58 5.20 -11.63
N VAL A 92 5.76 6.24 -11.72
CA VAL A 92 4.80 6.61 -10.67
C VAL A 92 3.48 5.89 -10.97
N LEU A 93 3.12 4.96 -10.09
CA LEU A 93 1.94 4.10 -10.19
C LEU A 93 0.77 4.75 -9.47
N ILE A 94 -0.39 4.79 -10.12
CA ILE A 94 -1.63 5.33 -9.57
C ILE A 94 -2.73 4.29 -9.76
N SER A 95 -3.38 3.89 -8.67
CA SER A 95 -4.52 2.97 -8.74
C SER A 95 -5.71 3.64 -9.44
N SER A 96 -6.16 3.05 -10.53
CA SER A 96 -7.28 3.56 -11.33
C SER A 96 -8.65 3.03 -10.89
N ILE A 97 -8.70 2.03 -10.01
CA ILE A 97 -9.95 1.42 -9.52
C ILE A 97 -9.88 1.01 -8.03
N GLY A 98 -11.01 0.52 -7.53
CA GLY A 98 -11.16 -0.18 -6.27
C GLY A 98 -11.46 0.76 -5.10
N GLU A 99 -12.50 0.43 -4.35
CA GLU A 99 -12.87 1.17 -3.15
C GLU A 99 -11.75 1.08 -2.11
N GLY A 100 -11.32 2.23 -1.58
CA GLY A 100 -10.18 2.32 -0.66
C GLY A 100 -8.79 2.08 -1.29
N SER A 101 -8.69 1.81 -2.60
CA SER A 101 -7.41 1.77 -3.35
C SER A 101 -7.30 2.85 -4.40
N ILE A 102 -8.39 3.30 -5.01
CA ILE A 102 -8.40 4.30 -6.08
C ILE A 102 -7.66 5.59 -5.66
N GLY A 103 -6.83 6.09 -6.56
CA GLY A 103 -5.99 7.27 -6.31
C GLY A 103 -4.78 7.04 -5.41
N LYS A 104 -4.54 5.82 -4.89
CA LYS A 104 -3.28 5.51 -4.20
C LYS A 104 -2.10 5.64 -5.15
N VAL A 105 -1.01 6.22 -4.66
CA VAL A 105 0.18 6.53 -5.45
C VAL A 105 1.39 5.85 -4.85
N GLN A 106 2.19 5.20 -5.68
CA GLN A 106 3.48 4.63 -5.31
C GLN A 106 4.52 4.92 -6.39
N VAL A 107 5.79 5.01 -6.02
CA VAL A 107 6.89 5.09 -6.99
C VAL A 107 7.52 3.72 -7.09
N TYR A 108 7.59 3.15 -8.30
CA TYR A 108 8.26 1.88 -8.51
C TYR A 108 9.78 2.05 -8.40
N LYS A 109 10.39 1.38 -7.43
CA LYS A 109 11.83 1.44 -7.13
C LYS A 109 12.58 0.15 -7.45
N GLY A 110 11.94 -0.77 -8.16
CA GLY A 110 12.49 -2.09 -8.40
C GLY A 110 13.55 -2.10 -9.49
N ASN A 111 14.55 -2.97 -9.30
CA ASN A 111 15.64 -3.19 -10.25
C ASN A 111 15.40 -4.46 -11.10
N GLN A 112 14.35 -5.23 -10.77
CA GLN A 112 13.97 -6.46 -11.45
C GLN A 112 12.87 -6.18 -12.48
N GLN A 113 12.69 -7.09 -13.44
CA GLN A 113 11.54 -6.99 -14.33
C GLN A 113 10.24 -7.17 -13.53
N CYS A 114 9.34 -6.19 -13.66
CA CYS A 114 8.03 -6.23 -13.05
C CYS A 114 7.02 -5.66 -14.04
N ALA A 115 5.83 -6.27 -14.08
CA ALA A 115 4.74 -5.81 -14.91
C ALA A 115 3.62 -5.18 -14.07
N THR A 116 2.69 -4.49 -14.73
CA THR A 116 1.48 -3.99 -14.08
C THR A 116 0.26 -4.15 -14.97
N VAL A 117 -0.90 -4.04 -14.34
CA VAL A 117 -2.22 -4.30 -14.91
C VAL A 117 -2.91 -3.00 -15.34
N SER A 118 -3.99 -3.13 -16.11
CA SER A 118 -4.73 -2.01 -16.70
C SER A 118 -5.49 -1.16 -15.68
N GLU A 119 -5.64 -1.68 -14.46
CA GLU A 119 -6.17 -1.06 -13.25
C GLU A 119 -5.16 -0.12 -12.57
N VAL A 120 -3.92 -0.08 -13.08
CA VAL A 120 -2.87 0.84 -12.62
C VAL A 120 -2.48 1.75 -13.78
N SER A 121 -2.64 3.05 -13.57
CA SER A 121 -2.08 4.08 -14.44
C SER A 121 -0.62 4.30 -14.10
N VAL A 122 0.21 4.48 -15.12
CA VAL A 122 1.66 4.67 -14.99
C VAL A 122 2.03 6.03 -15.53
N VAL A 123 2.50 6.91 -14.65
CA VAL A 123 3.10 8.19 -15.04
C VAL A 123 4.59 8.01 -15.18
N ARG A 124 5.07 7.99 -16.42
CA ARG A 124 6.50 7.96 -16.76
C ARG A 124 6.99 9.38 -16.95
N ALA A 125 7.47 9.98 -15.87
CA ALA A 125 8.00 11.33 -15.86
C ALA A 125 9.33 11.41 -16.63
N SER A 126 9.50 12.45 -17.43
CA SER A 126 10.74 12.72 -18.19
C SER A 126 11.30 14.12 -17.95
N LYS A 127 10.50 15.04 -17.40
CA LYS A 127 10.88 16.43 -17.12
C LYS A 127 10.62 16.83 -15.67
N TYR A 128 10.48 15.84 -14.78
CA TYR A 128 10.20 16.02 -13.37
C TYR A 128 10.69 14.81 -12.59
N ASN A 129 11.20 15.02 -11.39
CA ASN A 129 11.67 13.95 -10.53
C ASN A 129 10.49 13.05 -10.10
N PRO A 130 10.54 11.74 -10.35
CA PRO A 130 9.41 10.86 -10.09
C PRO A 130 9.07 10.73 -8.60
N TYR A 131 10.05 10.85 -7.70
CA TYR A 131 9.81 10.83 -6.27
C TYR A 131 9.14 12.11 -5.78
N ALA A 132 9.60 13.28 -6.25
CA ALA A 132 8.93 14.53 -5.95
C ALA A 132 7.49 14.55 -6.49
N LEU A 133 7.25 14.00 -7.67
CA LEU A 133 5.91 13.86 -8.24
C LEU A 133 5.05 12.93 -7.38
N GLY A 134 5.54 11.73 -7.08
CA GLY A 134 4.83 10.75 -6.26
C GLY A 134 4.46 11.31 -4.88
N VAL A 135 5.41 11.95 -4.19
CA VAL A 135 5.19 12.59 -2.89
C VAL A 135 4.15 13.71 -3.01
N PHE A 136 4.25 14.60 -4.00
CA PHE A 136 3.26 15.65 -4.19
C PHE A 136 1.85 15.09 -4.38
N LEU A 137 1.70 14.04 -5.20
CA LEU A 137 0.43 13.38 -5.45
C LEU A 137 -0.18 12.70 -4.21
N GLN A 138 0.65 12.31 -3.23
CA GLN A 138 0.20 11.78 -1.94
C GLN A 138 -0.20 12.88 -0.94
N THR A 139 0.22 14.13 -1.14
CA THR A 139 -0.23 15.24 -0.29
C THR A 139 -1.73 15.52 -0.50
N ARG A 140 -2.35 16.25 0.43
CA ARG A 140 -3.74 16.69 0.28
C ARG A 140 -4.00 17.44 -1.04
N PHE A 141 -3.03 18.21 -1.54
CA PHE A 141 -3.20 19.02 -2.75
C PHE A 141 -3.15 18.17 -4.02
N GLY A 142 -2.29 17.15 -4.04
CA GLY A 142 -2.22 16.20 -5.15
C GLY A 142 -3.38 15.21 -5.13
N TYR A 143 -3.65 14.61 -3.97
CA TYR A 143 -4.70 13.60 -3.82
C TYR A 143 -6.10 14.19 -4.04
N SER A 144 -6.37 15.41 -3.56
CA SER A 144 -7.66 16.07 -3.76
C SER A 144 -7.98 16.26 -5.26
N GLN A 145 -6.96 16.51 -6.10
CA GLN A 145 -7.16 16.58 -7.56
C GLN A 145 -7.43 15.19 -8.17
N LEU A 146 -6.75 14.14 -7.71
CA LEU A 146 -7.03 12.76 -8.12
C LEU A 146 -8.46 12.36 -7.76
N GLU A 147 -8.85 12.60 -6.51
CA GLU A 147 -10.16 12.26 -5.94
C GLU A 147 -11.28 12.96 -6.71
N ARG A 148 -11.12 14.26 -7.02
CA ARG A 148 -12.06 15.03 -7.85
C ARG A 148 -12.32 14.39 -9.22
N ARG A 149 -11.30 13.75 -9.79
CA ARG A 149 -11.34 13.14 -11.13
C ARG A 149 -11.91 11.73 -11.15
N ILE A 150 -12.24 11.15 -9.99
CA ILE A 150 -12.91 9.86 -9.92
C ILE A 150 -14.32 9.99 -10.51
N THR A 151 -14.69 9.00 -11.31
CA THR A 151 -16.00 8.90 -11.96
C THR A 151 -16.58 7.50 -11.73
N GLY A 152 -17.90 7.36 -11.92
CA GLY A 152 -18.60 6.08 -11.78
C GLY A 152 -19.50 6.03 -10.56
N SER A 153 -20.16 4.88 -10.38
CA SER A 153 -21.05 4.60 -9.25
C SER A 153 -20.38 3.66 -8.24
N THR A 154 -21.01 3.46 -7.08
CA THR A 154 -20.53 2.54 -6.03
C THR A 154 -20.19 1.17 -6.63
N GLY A 155 -18.97 0.69 -6.37
CA GLY A 155 -18.45 -0.57 -6.92
C GLY A 155 -17.85 -0.50 -8.34
N GLN A 156 -18.01 0.63 -9.06
CA GLN A 156 -17.47 0.85 -10.41
C GLN A 156 -16.79 2.22 -10.53
N LEU A 157 -15.93 2.55 -9.58
CA LEU A 157 -15.16 3.78 -9.59
C LEU A 157 -13.94 3.66 -10.52
N HIS A 158 -13.74 4.69 -11.35
CA HIS A 158 -12.67 4.77 -12.32
C HIS A 158 -11.96 6.13 -12.27
N LEU A 159 -10.62 6.08 -12.36
CA LEU A 159 -9.76 7.23 -12.60
C LEU A 159 -8.96 6.99 -13.88
N TYR A 160 -9.26 7.75 -14.94
CA TYR A 160 -8.68 7.53 -16.26
C TYR A 160 -7.33 8.23 -16.45
N PRO A 161 -6.42 7.66 -17.28
CA PRO A 161 -5.15 8.29 -17.64
C PRO A 161 -5.27 9.73 -18.15
N ARG A 162 -6.30 10.02 -18.96
CA ARG A 162 -6.56 11.37 -19.49
C ARG A 162 -6.77 12.39 -18.36
N ASP A 163 -7.48 11.98 -17.31
CA ASP A 163 -7.85 12.84 -16.19
C ASP A 163 -6.66 13.05 -15.26
N ILE A 164 -5.88 12.00 -15.00
CA ILE A 164 -4.58 12.08 -14.31
C ILE A 164 -3.67 13.09 -15.03
N GLY A 165 -3.63 13.05 -16.36
CA GLY A 165 -2.83 13.97 -17.16
C GLY A 165 -3.17 15.46 -16.94
N THR A 166 -4.35 15.79 -16.43
CA THR A 166 -4.80 17.18 -16.17
C THR A 166 -4.41 17.70 -14.79
N ILE A 167 -3.88 16.85 -13.90
CA ILE A 167 -3.53 17.24 -12.53
C ILE A 167 -2.42 18.28 -12.57
N ILE A 168 -2.62 19.35 -11.80
CA ILE A 168 -1.70 20.48 -11.68
C ILE A 168 -0.68 20.16 -10.58
N ILE A 169 0.59 20.28 -10.93
CA ILE A 169 1.74 20.13 -10.04
C ILE A 169 2.53 21.44 -9.98
N PRO A 170 3.05 21.84 -8.82
CA PRO A 170 4.01 22.94 -8.72
C PRO A 170 5.29 22.64 -9.51
N ARG A 171 5.87 23.66 -10.13
CA ARG A 171 7.20 23.56 -10.74
C ARG A 171 8.26 23.85 -9.68
N PHE A 172 8.72 22.82 -9.00
CA PHE A 172 9.79 22.94 -8.02
C PHE A 172 11.17 23.07 -8.69
N PRO A 173 12.14 23.80 -8.07
CA PRO A 173 13.54 23.75 -8.46
C PRO A 173 14.10 22.32 -8.41
N GLU A 174 15.02 21.98 -9.30
CA GLU A 174 15.61 20.63 -9.34
C GLU A 174 16.30 20.23 -8.03
N SER A 175 16.93 21.19 -7.34
CA SER A 175 17.54 20.97 -6.03
C SER A 175 16.52 20.50 -5.00
N PHE A 176 15.37 21.17 -4.93
CA PHE A 176 14.29 20.80 -4.02
C PHE A 176 13.66 19.45 -4.40
N GLN A 177 13.50 19.18 -5.70
CA GLN A 177 13.04 17.87 -6.16
C GLN A 177 13.98 16.73 -5.73
N LYS A 178 15.31 16.94 -5.81
CA LYS A 178 16.33 15.98 -5.35
C LYS A 178 16.32 15.81 -3.84
N GLU A 179 16.08 16.88 -3.09
CA GLU A 179 15.93 16.80 -1.63
C GLU A 179 14.75 15.90 -1.25
N ILE A 180 13.59 16.09 -1.88
CA ILE A 180 12.41 15.23 -1.69
C ILE A 180 12.73 13.78 -2.05
N GLU A 181 13.43 13.53 -3.16
CA GLU A 181 13.88 12.18 -3.54
C GLU A 181 14.74 11.54 -2.45
N GLY A 182 15.71 12.28 -1.91
CA GLY A 182 16.57 11.82 -0.82
C GLY A 182 15.77 11.43 0.43
N LEU A 183 14.83 12.29 0.84
CA LEU A 183 13.94 12.02 1.98
C LEU A 183 13.03 10.81 1.74
N ALA A 184 12.39 10.74 0.57
CA ALA A 184 11.50 9.64 0.21
C ALA A 184 12.23 8.30 0.10
N THR A 185 13.47 8.31 -0.39
CA THR A 185 14.32 7.11 -0.47
C THR A 185 14.77 6.67 0.92
N ARG A 186 15.25 7.60 1.76
CA ARG A 186 15.64 7.31 3.15
C ARG A 186 14.47 6.76 3.95
N SER A 187 13.30 7.40 3.88
CA SER A 187 12.09 6.93 4.57
C SER A 187 11.73 5.48 4.20
N THR A 188 11.85 5.12 2.92
CA THR A 188 11.61 3.73 2.49
C THR A 188 12.66 2.77 3.02
N GLN A 189 13.93 3.18 3.08
CA GLN A 189 14.99 2.35 3.63
C GLN A 189 14.80 2.13 5.13
N GLU A 190 14.45 3.16 5.90
CA GLU A 190 14.18 3.02 7.33
C GLU A 190 12.98 2.12 7.60
N LEU A 191 11.93 2.18 6.77
CA LEU A 191 10.80 1.26 6.89
C LEU A 191 11.22 -0.20 6.67
N LYS A 192 12.09 -0.46 5.68
CA LYS A 192 12.65 -1.81 5.44
C LYS A 192 13.51 -2.27 6.63
N ASN A 193 14.38 -1.41 7.13
CA ASN A 193 15.23 -1.71 8.28
C ASN A 193 14.37 -1.99 9.53
N SER A 194 13.33 -1.19 9.78
CA SER A 194 12.40 -1.40 10.88
C SER A 194 11.73 -2.77 10.83
N LYS A 195 11.20 -3.17 9.65
CA LYS A 195 10.62 -4.52 9.46
C LYS A 195 11.66 -5.63 9.68
N LEU A 196 12.88 -5.46 9.16
CA LEU A 196 13.97 -6.43 9.34
C LEU A 196 14.38 -6.57 10.81
N PHE A 197 14.62 -5.45 11.51
CA PHE A 197 15.02 -5.45 12.91
C PHE A 197 13.94 -6.03 13.82
N TYR A 198 12.67 -5.82 13.50
CA TYR A 198 11.56 -6.45 14.21
C TYR A 198 11.64 -7.99 14.09
N LEU A 199 11.81 -8.51 12.87
CA LEU A 199 11.94 -9.96 12.64
C LEU A 199 13.18 -10.53 13.33
N GLN A 200 14.31 -9.81 13.32
CA GLN A 200 15.52 -10.22 14.03
C GLN A 200 15.31 -10.25 15.54
N ALA A 201 14.65 -9.24 16.12
CA ALA A 201 14.34 -9.19 17.54
C ALA A 201 13.42 -10.34 17.96
N GLU A 202 12.39 -10.63 17.16
CA GLU A 202 11.51 -11.78 17.36
C GLU A 202 12.30 -13.10 17.34
N GLN A 203 13.12 -13.31 16.32
CA GLN A 203 13.94 -14.53 16.21
C GLN A 203 14.91 -14.69 17.38
N MET A 204 15.59 -13.62 17.79
CA MET A 204 16.48 -13.65 18.96
C MET A 204 15.70 -13.99 20.23
N LEU A 205 14.54 -13.35 20.45
CA LEU A 205 13.71 -13.62 21.62
C LEU A 205 13.25 -15.09 21.65
N LEU A 206 12.76 -15.60 20.52
CA LEU A 206 12.33 -17.00 20.42
C LEU A 206 13.48 -17.97 20.69
N ALA A 207 14.67 -17.70 20.16
CA ALA A 207 15.86 -18.53 20.39
C ALA A 207 16.34 -18.51 21.85
N GLU A 208 16.41 -17.34 22.48
CA GLU A 208 16.82 -17.18 23.89
C GLU A 208 15.83 -17.85 24.86
N LEU A 209 14.54 -17.80 24.52
CA LEU A 209 13.50 -18.52 25.25
C LEU A 209 13.43 -20.00 24.87
N GLY A 210 14.17 -20.46 23.86
CA GLY A 210 14.12 -21.83 23.32
C GLY A 210 12.75 -22.21 22.73
N LEU A 211 11.96 -21.22 22.33
CA LEU A 211 10.64 -21.39 21.71
C LEU A 211 10.75 -21.73 20.22
N ASP A 212 11.86 -21.39 19.58
CA ASP A 212 12.18 -21.75 18.18
C ASP A 212 12.24 -23.27 17.95
N LYS A 213 12.51 -24.04 19.01
CA LYS A 213 12.63 -25.51 19.00
C LYS A 213 11.47 -26.22 19.69
N LEU A 214 10.51 -25.46 20.22
CA LEU A 214 9.40 -26.02 20.98
C LEU A 214 8.38 -26.64 20.04
N ASP A 215 8.10 -27.93 20.23
CA ASP A 215 7.04 -28.59 19.48
C ASP A 215 5.66 -28.21 20.04
N LEU A 216 4.98 -27.34 19.30
CA LEU A 216 3.61 -26.90 19.57
C LEU A 216 2.58 -27.61 18.67
N SER A 217 2.97 -28.73 18.05
CA SER A 217 2.05 -29.55 17.26
C SER A 217 0.87 -30.01 18.13
N GLN A 218 -0.28 -30.14 17.48
CA GLN A 218 -1.51 -30.57 18.14
C GLN A 218 -1.93 -31.95 17.66
N PRO A 219 -2.28 -32.85 18.59
CA PRO A 219 -2.94 -34.09 18.21
C PRO A 219 -4.33 -33.81 17.63
N ASN A 220 -4.83 -34.72 16.80
CA ASN A 220 -6.16 -34.62 16.21
C ASN A 220 -7.30 -34.61 17.26
N TYR A 221 -7.02 -35.13 18.46
CA TYR A 221 -7.94 -35.12 19.59
C TYR A 221 -7.16 -35.06 20.91
N TYR A 222 -7.80 -34.59 21.97
CA TYR A 222 -7.29 -34.60 23.34
C TYR A 222 -8.48 -34.67 24.30
N ASN A 223 -8.22 -35.13 25.52
CA ASN A 223 -9.24 -35.27 26.56
C ASN A 223 -8.98 -34.26 27.67
N VAL A 224 -10.04 -33.56 28.10
CA VAL A 224 -9.98 -32.61 29.22
C VAL A 224 -10.95 -33.10 30.30
N PRO A 225 -10.48 -33.40 31.52
CA PRO A 225 -11.36 -33.77 32.61
C PRO A 225 -12.33 -32.63 32.96
N LEU A 226 -13.61 -32.96 33.18
CA LEU A 226 -14.65 -31.97 33.54
C LEU A 226 -14.24 -31.09 34.73
N ARG A 227 -13.53 -31.65 35.72
CA ARG A 227 -13.02 -30.90 36.88
C ARG A 227 -12.08 -29.75 36.47
N GLN A 228 -11.24 -29.93 35.46
CA GLN A 228 -10.32 -28.91 34.98
C GLN A 228 -11.08 -27.77 34.29
N ALA A 229 -12.05 -28.13 33.45
CA ALA A 229 -12.97 -27.20 32.82
C ALA A 229 -13.76 -26.35 33.85
N GLN A 230 -14.29 -26.99 34.88
CA GLN A 230 -15.00 -26.32 35.98
C GLN A 230 -14.11 -25.33 36.74
N LYS A 231 -12.83 -25.66 36.97
CA LYS A 231 -11.90 -24.81 37.73
C LYS A 231 -11.67 -23.45 37.07
N VAL A 232 -11.60 -23.42 35.73
CA VAL A 232 -11.42 -22.18 34.95
C VAL A 232 -12.75 -21.63 34.42
N ASN A 233 -13.87 -22.30 34.73
CA ASN A 233 -15.21 -21.98 34.27
C ASN A 233 -15.31 -21.86 32.73
N ARG A 234 -14.67 -22.79 32.00
CA ARG A 234 -14.66 -22.85 30.53
C ARG A 234 -14.79 -24.28 30.04
N ILE A 235 -15.45 -24.48 28.89
CA ILE A 235 -15.64 -25.80 28.25
C ILE A 235 -15.29 -25.78 26.75
N ASP A 236 -14.86 -24.64 26.20
CA ASP A 236 -14.47 -24.53 24.80
C ASP A 236 -13.14 -25.23 24.54
N ALA A 237 -13.08 -25.99 23.44
CA ALA A 237 -11.91 -26.78 23.07
C ALA A 237 -10.69 -25.87 22.84
N GLU A 238 -10.88 -24.71 22.22
CA GLU A 238 -9.83 -23.75 21.92
C GLU A 238 -8.99 -23.37 23.14
N HIS A 239 -9.58 -23.26 24.33
CA HIS A 239 -8.84 -22.94 25.55
C HIS A 239 -7.90 -24.07 26.02
N PHE A 240 -8.30 -25.33 25.87
CA PHE A 240 -7.61 -26.49 26.45
C PHE A 240 -6.68 -27.21 25.47
N GLN A 241 -6.34 -26.59 24.34
CA GLN A 241 -5.46 -27.22 23.37
C GLN A 241 -4.08 -27.52 24.00
N PRO A 242 -3.52 -28.74 23.84
CA PRO A 242 -2.26 -29.15 24.48
C PRO A 242 -1.06 -28.22 24.24
N LYS A 243 -1.03 -27.52 23.10
CA LYS A 243 0.04 -26.55 22.79
C LYS A 243 0.21 -25.47 23.88
N TYR A 244 -0.88 -25.06 24.54
CA TYR A 244 -0.80 -24.02 25.57
C TYR A 244 -0.19 -24.56 26.84
N GLU A 245 -0.49 -25.80 27.21
CA GLU A 245 0.13 -26.46 28.35
C GLU A 245 1.63 -26.67 28.11
N HIS A 246 2.02 -27.18 26.94
CA HIS A 246 3.43 -27.33 26.57
C HIS A 246 4.18 -25.99 26.62
N LEU A 247 3.57 -24.92 26.10
CA LEU A 247 4.13 -23.58 26.12
C LEU A 247 4.33 -23.07 27.56
N LEU A 248 3.30 -23.19 28.42
CA LEU A 248 3.37 -22.74 29.80
C LEU A 248 4.41 -23.54 30.61
N GLN A 249 4.44 -24.87 30.44
CA GLN A 249 5.45 -25.71 31.07
C GLN A 249 6.87 -25.31 30.66
N HIS A 250 7.09 -25.04 29.37
CA HIS A 250 8.40 -24.61 28.85
C HIS A 250 8.84 -23.27 29.43
N ILE A 251 7.96 -22.26 29.41
CA ILE A 251 8.27 -20.91 29.87
C ILE A 251 8.49 -20.88 31.40
N THR A 252 7.69 -21.62 32.17
CA THR A 252 7.79 -21.65 33.64
C THR A 252 8.95 -22.52 34.15
N LYS A 253 9.52 -23.40 33.32
CA LYS A 253 10.58 -24.35 33.71
C LYS A 253 11.79 -23.70 34.38
N LYS A 254 12.18 -22.49 33.97
CA LYS A 254 13.34 -21.77 34.53
C LYS A 254 13.02 -21.00 35.83
N GLY A 255 11.75 -20.96 36.27
CA GLY A 255 11.31 -20.27 37.48
C GLY A 255 11.25 -18.73 37.39
N ASN A 256 11.66 -18.15 36.25
CA ASN A 256 11.72 -16.69 36.03
C ASN A 256 10.52 -16.15 35.22
N ALA A 257 9.44 -16.92 35.13
CA ALA A 257 8.23 -16.50 34.44
C ALA A 257 7.21 -15.97 35.45
N ASP A 258 6.50 -14.91 35.08
CA ASP A 258 5.42 -14.35 35.88
C ASP A 258 4.20 -14.04 35.02
N CYS A 259 3.04 -14.00 35.65
CA CYS A 259 1.80 -13.60 35.00
C CYS A 259 1.86 -12.10 34.67
N LEU A 260 1.46 -11.72 33.45
CA LEU A 260 1.46 -10.32 33.03
C LEU A 260 0.72 -9.40 34.01
N GLY A 261 -0.39 -9.86 34.59
CA GLY A 261 -1.16 -9.10 35.58
C GLY A 261 -0.37 -8.73 36.85
N ASN A 262 0.66 -9.50 37.21
CA ASN A 262 1.54 -9.19 38.33
C ASN A 262 2.57 -8.11 37.98
N LEU A 263 2.86 -7.93 36.68
CA LEU A 263 3.88 -7.01 36.17
C LEU A 263 3.35 -5.63 35.76
N VAL A 264 2.05 -5.50 35.50
CA VAL A 264 1.41 -4.27 34.99
C VAL A 264 0.58 -3.54 36.04
N THR A 265 0.92 -3.70 37.33
CA THR A 265 0.29 -2.96 38.44
C THR A 265 0.91 -1.58 38.65
#